data_AF-A0AA43T8V8-F1
#
_entry.id   AF-A0AA43T8V8-F1
#
_cell.length_a   1.000
_cell.length_b   1.000
_cell.length_c   1.000
_cell.angle_alpha   90.00
_cell.angle_beta   90.00
_cell.angle_gamma   90.00
#
_symmetry.space_group_name_H-M   'P 1'
#
loop_
_entity.id
_entity.type
_entity.pdbx_description
1 polymer ?
#
loop_
_entity_poly.entity_id
_entity_poly.type
_entity_poly.pdbx_seq_one_letter_code
_entity_poly.pdbx_strand_id
1 'polypeptide(L)'
;MKNVKLSAREEQILNDIYRLILDESLMSQEREVLTKAKNLIEGGEYVPQIVQRIQVSFTLLALNGKLSPNVRKFSQKIPERLHEILPFGSVPLGINRPL
;
A
#
# COMPACT_ATOMS: atom_id res chain seq x y z
N MET A 1 -4.01 19.26 -7.66
CA MET A 1 -3.97 17.79 -7.67
C MET A 1 -3.96 17.36 -9.13
N LYS A 2 -3.08 16.44 -9.54
CA LYS A 2 -3.17 15.88 -10.90
C LYS A 2 -4.49 15.10 -10.99
N ASN A 3 -5.23 15.25 -12.09
CA ASN A 3 -6.36 14.36 -12.38
C ASN A 3 -5.80 12.99 -12.78
N VAL A 4 -5.44 12.18 -11.78
CA VAL A 4 -4.99 10.80 -11.96
C VAL A 4 -6.23 9.94 -12.20
N LYS A 5 -6.33 9.31 -13.37
CA LYS A 5 -7.40 8.35 -13.65
C LYS A 5 -7.00 6.99 -13.10
N LEU A 6 -7.56 6.64 -11.94
CA LEU A 6 -7.40 5.32 -11.33
C LEU A 6 -8.45 4.35 -11.89
N SER A 7 -8.10 3.07 -11.95
CA SER A 7 -9.10 2.01 -12.12
C SER A 7 -9.92 1.84 -10.83
N ALA A 8 -11.12 1.27 -10.94
CA ALA A 8 -11.98 1.03 -9.76
C ALA A 8 -11.27 0.22 -8.66
N ARG A 9 -10.35 -0.69 -9.03
CA ARG A 9 -9.59 -1.49 -8.06
C ARG A 9 -8.46 -0.70 -7.40
N GLU A 10 -7.79 0.17 -8.15
CA GLU A 10 -6.80 1.08 -7.58
C GLU A 10 -7.44 2.11 -6.64
N GLU A 11 -8.65 2.60 -6.96
CA GLU A 11 -9.43 3.46 -6.07
C GLU A 11 -9.81 2.73 -4.77
N GLN A 12 -10.20 1.46 -4.84
CA GLN A 12 -10.47 0.65 -3.64
C GLN A 12 -9.23 0.52 -2.75
N ILE A 13 -8.05 0.31 -3.34
CA ILE A 13 -6.78 0.27 -2.60
C ILE A 13 -6.52 1.61 -1.90
N LEU A 14 -6.66 2.72 -2.62
CA LEU A 14 -6.48 4.06 -2.06
C LEU A 14 -7.47 4.33 -0.92
N ASN A 15 -8.74 3.94 -1.07
CA ASN A 15 -9.78 4.07 -0.05
C ASN A 15 -9.46 3.26 1.21
N ASP A 16 -8.90 2.06 1.06
CA ASP A 16 -8.51 1.26 2.23
C ASP A 16 -7.27 1.80 2.92
N ILE A 17 -6.31 2.38 2.17
CA ILE A 17 -5.20 3.15 2.75
C ILE A 17 -5.75 4.32 3.57
N TYR A 18 -6.70 5.08 3.01
CA TYR A 18 -7.37 6.17 3.72
C TYR A 18 -8.03 5.70 5.03
N ARG A 19 -8.81 4.62 4.98
CA ARG A 19 -9.47 4.06 6.17
C ARG A 19 -8.48 3.64 7.25
N LEU A 20 -7.35 3.04 6.87
CA LEU A 20 -6.32 2.65 7.82
C LEU A 20 -5.61 3.87 8.43
N ILE A 21 -5.37 4.93 7.64
CA ILE A 21 -4.80 6.18 8.18
C ILE A 21 -5.75 6.78 9.23
N LEU A 22 -7.06 6.67 9.06
CA LEU A 22 -8.01 7.21 10.03
C LEU A 22 -8.11 6.38 11.33
N ASP A 23 -7.50 5.20 11.38
CA ASP A 23 -7.44 4.39 12.60
C ASP A 23 -6.50 5.07 13.62
N GLU A 24 -7.04 5.46 14.78
CA GLU A 24 -6.27 6.10 15.86
C GLU A 24 -5.29 5.14 16.55
N SER A 25 -5.54 3.82 16.47
CA SER A 25 -4.66 2.79 17.04
C SER A 25 -3.40 2.52 16.21
N LEU A 26 -3.31 3.16 15.03
CA LEU A 26 -2.21 3.01 14.10
C LEU A 26 -0.92 3.63 14.65
N MET A 27 0.16 2.86 14.64
CA MET A 27 1.46 3.35 15.10
C MET A 27 2.03 4.39 14.14
N SER A 28 2.82 5.33 14.66
CA SER A 28 3.38 6.45 13.86
C SER A 28 4.15 5.98 12.62
N GLN A 29 4.90 4.87 12.72
CA GLN A 29 5.65 4.32 11.59
C GLN A 29 4.74 3.76 10.48
N GLU A 30 3.65 3.10 10.86
CA GLU A 30 2.65 2.59 9.91
C GLU A 30 1.91 3.74 9.24
N ARG A 31 1.57 4.77 10.01
CA ARG A 31 0.94 6.01 9.54
C ARG A 31 1.82 6.72 8.52
N GLU A 32 3.13 6.79 8.76
CA GLU A 32 4.09 7.37 7.84
C GLU A 32 4.11 6.62 6.50
N VAL A 33 4.23 5.29 6.53
CA VAL A 33 4.22 4.43 5.33
C VAL A 33 2.93 4.63 4.54
N LEU A 34 1.76 4.57 5.19
CA LEU A 34 0.46 4.73 4.54
C LEU A 34 0.25 6.14 3.98
N THR A 35 0.64 7.17 4.72
CA THR A 35 0.53 8.57 4.28
C THR A 35 1.41 8.82 3.06
N LYS A 36 2.62 8.27 3.05
CA LYS A 36 3.53 8.35 1.90
C LYS A 36 2.96 7.62 0.69
N ALA A 37 2.43 6.41 0.87
CA ALA A 37 1.77 5.67 -0.20
C ALA A 37 0.61 6.45 -0.81
N LYS A 38 -0.28 6.99 0.03
CA LYS A 38 -1.41 7.82 -0.36
C LYS A 38 -0.96 9.00 -1.22
N ASN A 39 0.01 9.77 -0.75
CA ASN A 39 0.54 10.94 -1.47
C ASN A 39 1.16 10.56 -2.83
N LEU A 40 1.83 9.41 -2.93
CA LEU A 40 2.41 8.93 -4.20
C LEU A 40 1.31 8.53 -5.20
N ILE A 41 0.28 7.80 -4.74
CA ILE A 41 -0.87 7.40 -5.58
C ILE A 41 -1.60 8.66 -6.09
N GLU A 42 -1.88 9.63 -5.21
CA GLU A 42 -2.50 10.91 -5.58
C GLU A 42 -1.59 11.78 -6.47
N GLY A 43 -0.28 11.58 -6.38
CA GLY A 43 0.74 12.18 -7.25
C GLY A 43 0.80 11.58 -8.66
N GLY A 44 0.08 10.48 -8.90
CA GLY A 44 0.03 9.78 -10.18
C GLY A 44 1.11 8.72 -10.36
N GLU A 45 1.74 8.27 -9.29
CA GLU A 45 2.69 7.16 -9.33
C GLU A 45 2.00 5.82 -9.61
N TYR A 46 2.73 4.87 -10.18
CA TYR A 46 2.19 3.58 -10.57
C TYR A 46 1.75 2.74 -9.36
N VAL A 47 0.43 2.55 -9.19
CA VAL A 47 -0.17 1.95 -7.98
C VAL A 47 0.38 0.56 -7.65
N PRO A 48 0.54 -0.39 -8.60
CA PRO A 48 1.10 -1.70 -8.29
C PRO A 48 2.49 -1.63 -7.64
N GLN A 49 3.34 -0.69 -8.08
CA GLN A 49 4.66 -0.49 -7.49
C GLN A 49 4.55 0.09 -6.07
N ILE A 50 3.65 1.03 -5.83
CA ILE A 50 3.43 1.58 -4.49
C ILE A 50 2.97 0.48 -3.52
N VAL A 51 2.01 -0.35 -3.94
CA VAL A 51 1.46 -1.44 -3.13
C VAL A 51 2.54 -2.47 -2.76
N GLN A 52 3.45 -2.80 -3.67
CA GLN A 52 4.60 -3.67 -3.35
C GLN A 52 5.54 -3.05 -2.32
N ARG A 53 5.83 -1.75 -2.44
CA ARG A 53 6.69 -1.07 -1.47
C ARG A 53 6.03 -0.98 -0.09
N ILE A 54 4.70 -0.86 -0.02
CA ILE A 54 3.95 -1.02 1.23
C ILE A 54 4.18 -2.42 1.81
N GLN A 55 4.05 -3.47 0.99
CA GLN A 55 4.25 -4.85 1.43
C GLN A 55 5.64 -5.04 2.04
N VAL A 56 6.69 -4.58 1.36
CA VAL A 56 8.08 -4.64 1.86
C VAL A 56 8.22 -3.91 3.20
N SER A 57 7.66 -2.70 3.31
CA SER A 57 7.71 -1.90 4.55
C SER A 57 7.03 -2.62 5.72
N PHE A 58 5.85 -3.18 5.49
CA PHE A 58 5.09 -3.89 6.52
C PHE A 58 5.70 -5.24 6.88
N THR A 59 6.33 -5.95 5.92
CA THR A 59 7.14 -7.13 6.23
C THR A 59 8.28 -6.78 7.18
N LEU A 60 9.01 -5.70 6.92
CA LEU A 60 10.09 -5.25 7.81
C LEU A 60 9.57 -4.85 9.21
N LEU A 61 8.43 -4.14 9.29
CA LEU A 61 7.82 -3.81 10.58
C LEU A 61 7.33 -5.07 11.33
N ALA A 62 6.76 -6.04 10.62
CA ALA A 62 6.31 -7.30 11.20
C ALA A 62 7.46 -8.13 11.77
N LEU A 63 8.60 -8.20 11.07
CA LEU A 63 9.81 -8.88 11.56
C LEU A 63 10.33 -8.25 12.85
N ASN A 64 10.12 -6.95 13.04
CA ASN A 64 10.50 -6.24 14.25
C ASN A 64 9.43 -6.28 15.36
N GLY A 65 8.32 -7.00 15.17
CA GLY A 65 7.22 -7.08 16.14
C GLY A 65 6.37 -5.80 16.25
N LYS A 66 6.49 -4.89 15.29
CA LYS A 66 5.89 -3.55 15.30
C LYS A 66 4.76 -3.39 14.28
N LEU A 67 3.97 -4.43 14.04
CA LEU A 67 2.83 -4.36 13.11
C LEU A 67 1.51 -4.54 13.86
N SER A 68 0.65 -3.53 13.79
CA SER A 68 -0.68 -3.54 14.39
C SER A 68 -1.58 -4.58 13.71
N PRO A 69 -2.59 -5.11 14.43
CA PRO A 69 -3.47 -6.14 13.88
C PRO A 69 -4.19 -5.71 12.59
N ASN A 70 -4.61 -4.44 12.51
CA ASN A 70 -5.34 -3.93 11.34
C ASN A 70 -4.44 -3.79 10.12
N VAL A 71 -3.21 -3.30 10.30
CA VAL A 71 -2.21 -3.23 9.22
C VAL A 71 -1.78 -4.62 8.79
N ARG A 72 -1.64 -5.57 9.72
CA ARG A 72 -1.35 -6.98 9.40
C ARG A 72 -2.44 -7.58 8.50
N LYS A 73 -3.71 -7.39 8.84
CA LYS A 73 -4.84 -7.86 8.02
C LYS A 73 -4.82 -7.25 6.63
N PHE A 74 -4.53 -5.96 6.52
CA PHE A 74 -4.38 -5.30 5.22
C PHE A 74 -3.20 -5.87 4.43
N SER A 75 -2.03 -6.01 5.07
CA SER A 75 -0.81 -6.52 4.45
C SER A 75 -0.98 -7.92 3.88
N GLN A 76 -1.78 -8.78 4.54
CA GLN A 76 -2.08 -10.13 4.07
C GLN A 76 -2.93 -10.16 2.79
N LYS A 77 -3.72 -9.10 2.53
CA LYS A 77 -4.54 -8.96 1.32
C LYS A 77 -3.80 -8.33 0.15
N ILE A 78 -2.59 -7.79 0.37
CA ILE A 78 -1.80 -7.15 -0.69
C ILE A 78 -1.55 -8.08 -1.89
N PRO A 79 -1.13 -9.36 -1.70
CA PRO A 79 -0.86 -10.24 -2.84
C PRO A 79 -2.07 -10.43 -3.75
N GLU A 80 -3.25 -10.65 -3.17
CA GLU A 80 -4.51 -10.77 -3.88
C GLU A 80 -4.80 -9.48 -4.66
N ARG A 81 -4.76 -8.32 -3.99
CA ARG A 81 -5.01 -7.02 -4.62
C ARG A 81 -4.04 -6.69 -5.74
N LEU A 82 -2.76 -7.06 -5.59
CA LEU A 82 -1.76 -6.89 -6.64
C LEU A 82 -2.14 -7.70 -7.88
N HIS A 83 -2.59 -8.94 -7.71
CA HIS A 83 -3.04 -9.75 -8.84
C HIS A 83 -4.21 -9.11 -9.59
N GLU A 84 -5.08 -8.38 -8.88
CA GLU A 84 -6.24 -7.74 -9.46
C GLU A 84 -5.94 -6.45 -10.24
N ILE A 85 -4.82 -5.78 -9.95
CA ILE A 85 -4.42 -4.52 -10.61
C ILE A 85 -3.21 -4.69 -11.55
N LEU A 86 -2.51 -5.83 -11.48
CA LEU A 86 -1.43 -6.15 -12.38
C LEU A 86 -1.99 -6.67 -13.72
N PRO A 87 -1.44 -6.21 -14.86
CA PRO A 87 -1.72 -6.84 -16.14
C PRO A 87 -1.27 -8.31 -16.14
N PHE A 88 -2.01 -9.18 -16.81
CA PHE A 88 -1.67 -10.60 -16.95
C PHE A 88 -0.22 -10.78 -17.45
N GLY A 89 0.57 -11.64 -16.80
CA GLY A 89 1.98 -11.88 -17.14
C GLY A 89 2.97 -10.82 -16.65
N SER A 90 2.51 -9.80 -15.92
CA SER A 90 3.40 -8.78 -15.35
C SER A 90 4.14 -9.33 -14.14
N VAL A 91 5.47 -9.32 -14.21
CA VAL A 91 6.29 -9.44 -13.01
C VAL A 91 6.44 -8.04 -12.43
N PRO A 92 6.09 -7.83 -11.15
CA PRO A 92 6.56 -6.69 -10.36
C PRO A 92 8.00 -6.26 -10.72
N LEU A 93 8.17 -5.10 -11.36
CA LEU A 93 9.51 -4.53 -11.57
C LEU A 93 10.14 -4.29 -10.20
N GLY A 94 11.21 -5.02 -9.91
CA GLY A 94 11.77 -5.24 -8.58
C GLY A 94 12.31 -4.00 -7.88
N ILE A 95 11.43 -3.14 -7.37
CA ILE A 95 11.81 -2.19 -6.32
C ILE A 95 11.49 -2.82 -4.97
N ASN A 96 12.41 -3.67 -4.51
CA ASN A 96 12.45 -4.18 -3.12
C ASN A 96 12.92 -3.09 -2.14
N ARG A 97 12.37 -1.87 -2.24
CA ARG A 97 12.67 -0.78 -1.32
C ARG A 97 11.42 -0.41 -0.53
N PRO A 98 11.48 -0.34 0.81
CA PRO A 98 10.38 0.17 1.60
C PRO A 98 10.02 1.61 1.21
N LEU A 99 8.83 2.03 1.61
CA LEU A 99 8.39 3.41 1.54
C LEU A 99 9.14 4.26 2.55
#